data_AF-A0A960JHN0-F1
#
_entry.id   AF-A0A960JHN0-F1
#
_cell.length_a   1.000
_cell.length_b   1.000
_cell.length_c   1.000
_cell.angle_alpha   90.00
_cell.angle_beta   90.00
_cell.angle_gamma   90.00
#
_symmetry.space_group_name_H-M   'P 1'
#
loop_
_entity.id
_entity.type
_entity.pdbx_description
1 polymer ?
#
loop_
_entity_poly.entity_id
_entity_poly.type
_entity_poly.pdbx_seq_one_letter_code
_entity_poly.pdbx_strand_id
1 'polypeptide(L)'
;MKVNVLIVLLLLAAMGYSQSPAGPTSAEMSKQLVEAYRSGDLDSAEKIGIAALALAIETKGKGSSEAAASYSNLGIVYKDKESYSKASENFEQAILIYENLGQKIELAAIYQLLGVVEFRDRHEKRSESAYLKALELLDEQFGSDNKESLDAALSLANLYGFQKKYEESDKLYIRAYRAVKKNFTETDKWMEKIQDSRTCSQVYMPMSSREKNEKRFNSDFESIFGKPKNAEDVVNGKALSLPAPYYPAEFRARRIAGVVVIGIEIDTDGNVAKTRVICGHPALGKTSEAAARKAK
;
A
#
# COMPACT_ATOMS: atom_id res chain seq x y z
N MET A 1 -7.74 68.56 -33.63
CA MET A 1 -6.55 68.18 -34.42
C MET A 1 -6.54 66.67 -34.60
N LYS A 2 -6.70 66.19 -35.84
CA LYS A 2 -6.46 64.80 -36.22
C LYS A 2 -5.00 64.68 -36.64
N VAL A 3 -4.31 63.65 -36.16
CA VAL A 3 -3.05 63.18 -36.76
C VAL A 3 -3.23 61.68 -36.99
N ASN A 4 -3.31 61.31 -38.26
CA ASN A 4 -3.15 59.96 -38.77
C ASN A 4 -1.65 59.65 -38.82
N VAL A 5 -1.21 58.47 -38.38
CA VAL A 5 -0.07 57.78 -39.02
C VAL A 5 -0.27 56.25 -39.01
N LEU A 6 -0.19 55.74 -40.24
CA LEU A 6 -0.10 54.39 -40.80
C LEU A 6 0.15 53.17 -39.89
N ILE A 7 -0.76 52.21 -40.02
CA ILE A 7 -0.56 50.78 -39.76
C ILE A 7 0.09 50.16 -41.02
N VAL A 8 1.26 49.55 -40.88
CA VAL A 8 1.84 48.68 -41.93
C VAL A 8 1.29 47.27 -41.75
N LEU A 9 0.32 46.91 -42.59
CA LEU A 9 -0.21 45.56 -42.74
C LEU A 9 0.74 44.76 -43.64
N LEU A 10 1.60 43.95 -43.03
CA LEU A 10 2.33 42.89 -43.72
C LEU A 10 1.43 41.64 -43.77
N LEU A 11 0.72 41.51 -44.89
CA LEU A 11 0.03 40.28 -45.29
C LEU A 11 1.08 39.22 -45.67
N LEU A 12 1.44 38.38 -44.70
CA LEU A 12 1.96 37.04 -45.01
C LEU A 12 0.80 36.06 -44.81
N ALA A 13 0.33 35.54 -45.93
CA ALA A 13 -0.58 34.41 -45.98
C ALA A 13 0.10 33.20 -45.31
N ALA A 14 -0.16 32.97 -44.03
CA ALA A 14 -0.05 31.66 -43.45
C ALA A 14 -1.44 31.02 -43.57
N MET A 15 -1.52 29.97 -44.38
CA MET A 15 -2.66 29.07 -44.44
C MET A 15 -3.16 28.81 -43.03
N GLY A 16 -4.42 29.12 -42.78
CA GLY A 16 -5.08 28.78 -41.53
C GLY A 16 -5.11 27.26 -41.40
N TYR A 17 -4.08 26.69 -40.78
CA TYR A 17 -4.24 25.46 -40.04
C TYR A 17 -5.25 25.80 -38.95
N SER A 18 -6.50 25.37 -39.16
CA SER A 18 -7.40 25.15 -38.04
C SER A 18 -6.62 24.33 -37.02
N GLN A 19 -6.26 24.93 -35.89
CA GLN A 19 -5.96 24.12 -34.72
C GLN A 19 -7.26 23.36 -34.46
N SER A 20 -7.29 22.08 -34.86
CA SER A 20 -8.13 21.11 -34.16
C SER A 20 -7.94 21.36 -32.67
N PRO A 21 -9.00 21.27 -31.83
CA PRO A 21 -8.79 21.37 -30.39
C PRO A 21 -7.66 20.41 -30.05
N ALA A 22 -6.58 20.94 -29.46
CA ALA A 22 -5.43 20.13 -29.13
C ALA A 22 -5.95 18.91 -28.35
N GLY A 23 -5.63 17.71 -28.83
CA GLY A 23 -6.06 16.48 -28.17
C GLY A 23 -5.62 16.49 -26.69
N PRO A 24 -6.23 15.64 -25.84
CA PRO A 24 -5.89 15.64 -24.42
C PRO A 24 -4.39 15.40 -24.23
N THR A 25 -3.79 16.14 -23.31
CA THR A 25 -2.39 15.94 -22.89
C THR A 25 -2.22 14.61 -22.14
N SER A 26 -0.99 14.08 -22.07
CA SER A 26 -0.72 12.85 -21.31
C SER A 26 -1.08 12.98 -19.82
N ALA A 27 -0.95 14.19 -19.26
CA ALA A 27 -1.36 14.50 -17.90
C ALA A 27 -2.90 14.45 -17.71
N GLU A 28 -3.67 14.97 -18.67
CA GLU A 28 -5.13 14.87 -18.65
C GLU A 28 -5.60 13.43 -18.82
N MET A 29 -4.98 12.67 -19.72
CA MET A 29 -5.25 11.24 -19.88
C MET A 29 -4.89 10.45 -18.62
N SER A 30 -3.81 10.83 -17.91
CA SER A 30 -3.47 10.22 -16.62
C SER A 30 -4.55 10.46 -15.56
N LYS A 31 -5.19 11.64 -15.56
CA LYS A 31 -6.35 11.90 -14.67
C LYS A 31 -7.55 11.03 -15.03
N GLN A 32 -7.86 10.91 -16.32
CA GLN A 32 -8.94 10.04 -16.81
C GLN A 32 -8.69 8.56 -16.48
N LEU A 33 -7.44 8.10 -16.56
CA LEU A 33 -7.05 6.76 -16.10
C LEU A 33 -7.39 6.59 -14.62
N VAL A 34 -6.98 7.53 -13.78
CA VAL A 34 -7.22 7.45 -12.33
C VAL A 34 -8.71 7.44 -12.02
N GLU A 35 -9.52 8.19 -12.76
CA GLU A 35 -10.98 8.17 -12.64
C GLU A 35 -11.57 6.82 -13.02
N ALA A 36 -11.20 6.27 -14.18
CA ALA A 36 -11.65 4.95 -14.63
C ALA A 36 -11.22 3.83 -13.66
N TYR A 37 -9.98 3.92 -13.16
CA TYR A 37 -9.45 3.01 -12.16
C TYR A 37 -10.25 3.08 -10.85
N ARG A 38 -10.55 4.29 -10.36
CA ARG A 38 -11.36 4.49 -9.14
C ARG A 38 -12.81 4.02 -9.29
N SER A 39 -13.37 4.05 -10.50
CA SER A 39 -14.69 3.45 -10.77
C SER A 39 -14.66 1.93 -10.92
N GLY A 40 -13.47 1.30 -10.86
CA GLY A 40 -13.30 -0.14 -11.04
C GLY A 40 -13.31 -0.60 -12.50
N ASP A 41 -13.33 0.33 -13.47
CA ASP A 41 -13.26 0.02 -14.90
C ASP A 41 -11.80 -0.13 -15.33
N LEU A 42 -11.22 -1.28 -14.99
CA LEU A 42 -9.81 -1.59 -15.26
C LEU A 42 -9.52 -1.72 -16.76
N ASP A 43 -10.51 -2.06 -17.59
CA ASP A 43 -10.35 -2.17 -19.05
C ASP A 43 -10.26 -0.79 -19.70
N SER A 44 -11.09 0.16 -19.27
CA SER A 44 -10.94 1.56 -19.69
C SER A 44 -9.66 2.18 -19.15
N ALA A 45 -9.31 1.92 -17.88
CA ALA A 45 -8.06 2.41 -17.30
C ALA A 45 -6.82 1.92 -18.06
N GLU A 46 -6.79 0.65 -18.47
CA GLU A 46 -5.71 0.08 -19.29
C GLU A 46 -5.61 0.79 -20.65
N LYS A 47 -6.73 0.91 -21.38
CA LYS A 47 -6.76 1.58 -22.69
C LYS A 47 -6.28 3.03 -22.61
N ILE A 48 -6.78 3.78 -21.62
CA ILE A 48 -6.39 5.18 -21.41
C ILE A 48 -4.90 5.25 -21.03
N GLY A 49 -4.41 4.34 -20.18
CA GLY A 49 -3.01 4.32 -19.77
C GLY A 49 -2.03 4.02 -20.90
N ILE A 50 -2.37 3.09 -21.79
CA ILE A 50 -1.55 2.79 -22.97
C ILE A 50 -1.45 4.03 -23.87
N ALA A 51 -2.57 4.71 -24.09
CA ALA A 51 -2.59 5.93 -24.90
C ALA A 51 -1.87 7.10 -24.21
N ALA A 52 -2.03 7.26 -22.88
CA ALA A 52 -1.32 8.27 -22.10
C ALA A 52 0.21 8.05 -22.14
N LEU A 53 0.67 6.80 -22.02
CA LEU A 53 2.07 6.44 -22.12
C LEU A 53 2.62 6.73 -23.53
N ALA A 54 1.90 6.33 -24.58
CA ALA A 54 2.31 6.59 -25.96
C ALA A 54 2.47 8.10 -26.20
N LEU A 55 1.49 8.89 -25.76
CA LEU A 55 1.54 10.35 -25.89
C LEU A 55 2.66 10.98 -25.04
N ALA A 56 2.91 10.48 -23.83
CA ALA A 56 4.03 10.95 -23.01
C ALA A 56 5.38 10.68 -23.69
N ILE A 57 5.56 9.49 -24.26
CA ILE A 57 6.77 9.14 -25.01
C ILE A 57 6.93 10.03 -26.24
N GLU A 58 5.85 10.26 -27.00
CA GLU A 58 5.87 11.09 -28.21
C GLU A 58 6.20 12.56 -27.91
N THR A 59 5.57 13.13 -26.87
CA THR A 59 5.62 14.57 -26.60
C THR A 59 6.73 14.99 -25.63
N LYS A 60 7.15 14.10 -24.73
CA LYS A 60 8.14 14.38 -23.67
C LYS A 60 9.37 13.48 -23.74
N GLY A 61 9.30 12.38 -24.49
CA GLY A 61 10.39 11.42 -24.65
C GLY A 61 10.30 10.24 -23.67
N LYS A 62 10.89 9.11 -24.06
CA LYS A 62 10.85 7.84 -23.31
C LYS A 62 11.45 7.92 -21.91
N GLY A 63 12.43 8.80 -21.69
CA GLY A 63 13.09 9.00 -20.40
C GLY A 63 12.50 10.14 -19.55
N SER A 64 11.32 10.65 -19.89
CA SER A 64 10.67 11.73 -19.16
C SER A 64 9.98 11.26 -17.88
N SER A 65 9.80 12.18 -16.92
CA SER A 65 9.01 11.90 -15.71
C SER A 65 7.55 11.60 -16.04
N GLU A 66 6.99 12.18 -17.12
CA GLU A 66 5.66 11.86 -17.61
C GLU A 66 5.55 10.42 -18.14
N ALA A 67 6.58 9.91 -18.82
CA ALA A 67 6.64 8.51 -19.23
C ALA A 67 6.74 7.58 -18.00
N ALA A 68 7.58 7.92 -17.01
CA ALA A 68 7.71 7.16 -15.77
C ALA A 68 6.39 7.08 -14.97
N ALA A 69 5.68 8.21 -14.85
CA ALA A 69 4.37 8.26 -14.21
C ALA A 69 3.34 7.40 -14.96
N SER A 70 3.38 7.42 -16.30
CA SER A 70 2.48 6.62 -17.13
C SER A 70 2.74 5.11 -17.00
N TYR A 71 4.02 4.70 -16.99
CA TYR A 71 4.40 3.31 -16.66
C TYR A 71 3.92 2.91 -15.27
N SER A 72 4.12 3.76 -14.27
CA SER A 72 3.70 3.50 -12.89
C SER A 72 2.18 3.29 -12.78
N ASN A 73 1.39 4.15 -13.43
CA ASN A 73 -0.07 4.03 -13.46
C ASN A 73 -0.52 2.74 -14.16
N LEU A 74 0.08 2.39 -15.31
CA LEU A 74 -0.20 1.13 -15.98
C LEU A 74 0.18 -0.09 -15.13
N GLY A 75 1.32 -0.04 -14.42
CA GLY A 75 1.72 -1.08 -13.48
C GLY A 75 0.68 -1.31 -12.38
N ILE A 76 0.10 -0.23 -11.84
CA ILE A 76 -1.00 -0.32 -10.86
C ILE A 76 -2.24 -0.97 -11.47
N VAL A 77 -2.63 -0.58 -12.69
CA VAL A 77 -3.77 -1.20 -13.39
C VAL A 77 -3.53 -2.70 -13.59
N TYR A 78 -2.35 -3.10 -14.08
CA TYR A 78 -2.03 -4.51 -14.27
C TYR A 78 -1.95 -5.31 -12.97
N LYS A 79 -1.46 -4.71 -11.87
CA LYS A 79 -1.47 -5.33 -10.54
C LYS A 79 -2.89 -5.73 -10.13
N ASP A 80 -3.85 -4.84 -10.36
CA ASP A 80 -5.24 -5.07 -9.94
C ASP A 80 -6.04 -5.93 -10.91
N LYS A 81 -5.57 -6.04 -12.16
CA LYS A 81 -5.98 -7.11 -13.09
C LYS A 81 -5.29 -8.45 -12.82
N GLU A 82 -4.53 -8.55 -11.72
CA GLU A 82 -3.73 -9.72 -11.33
C GLU A 82 -2.72 -10.18 -12.41
N SER A 83 -2.38 -9.29 -13.33
CA SER A 83 -1.39 -9.50 -14.39
C SER A 83 0.00 -9.10 -13.87
N TYR A 84 0.49 -9.83 -12.87
CA TYR A 84 1.67 -9.43 -12.09
C TYR A 84 2.94 -9.28 -12.91
N SER A 85 3.18 -10.13 -13.91
CA SER A 85 4.35 -9.99 -14.79
C SER A 85 4.32 -8.69 -15.60
N LYS A 86 3.16 -8.32 -16.17
CA LYS A 86 2.99 -7.02 -16.86
C LYS A 86 3.16 -5.85 -15.90
N ALA A 87 2.67 -5.98 -14.67
CA ALA A 87 2.84 -4.95 -13.65
C ALA A 87 4.33 -4.75 -13.31
N SER A 88 5.06 -5.85 -13.12
CA SER A 88 6.51 -5.84 -12.87
C SER A 88 7.28 -5.18 -14.01
N GLU A 89 7.02 -5.55 -15.27
CA GLU A 89 7.64 -4.93 -16.45
C GLU A 89 7.44 -3.40 -16.49
N ASN A 90 6.22 -2.94 -16.19
CA ASN A 90 5.92 -1.50 -16.16
C ASN A 90 6.64 -0.80 -14.99
N PHE A 91 6.64 -1.39 -13.80
CA PHE A 91 7.37 -0.83 -12.65
C PHE A 91 8.88 -0.79 -12.88
N GLU A 92 9.46 -1.80 -13.52
CA GLU A 92 10.87 -1.81 -13.90
C GLU A 92 11.22 -0.68 -14.88
N GLN A 93 10.37 -0.40 -15.87
CA GLN A 93 10.57 0.76 -16.75
C GLN A 93 10.49 2.08 -15.98
N ALA A 94 9.54 2.22 -15.06
CA ALA A 94 9.44 3.42 -14.21
C ALA A 94 10.66 3.58 -13.29
N ILE A 95 11.15 2.49 -12.68
CA ILE A 95 12.36 2.48 -11.84
C ILE A 95 13.57 2.99 -12.62
N LEU A 96 13.81 2.46 -13.82
CA LEU A 96 14.93 2.89 -14.66
C LEU A 96 14.89 4.39 -14.95
N ILE A 97 13.71 4.96 -15.19
CA ILE A 97 13.57 6.39 -15.48
C ILE A 97 13.73 7.22 -14.20
N TYR A 98 13.04 6.88 -13.11
CA TYR A 98 13.13 7.63 -11.86
C TYR A 98 14.52 7.62 -11.26
N GLU A 99 15.26 6.51 -11.39
CA GLU A 99 16.66 6.42 -10.99
C GLU A 99 17.53 7.38 -11.79
N ASN A 100 17.39 7.39 -13.13
CA ASN A 100 18.14 8.31 -14.00
C ASN A 100 17.81 9.79 -13.75
N LEU A 101 16.58 10.10 -13.34
CA LEU A 101 16.15 11.47 -13.01
C LEU A 101 16.48 11.88 -11.57
N GLY A 102 16.98 10.97 -10.73
CA GLY A 102 17.24 11.23 -9.31
C GLY A 102 15.97 11.47 -8.47
N GLN A 103 14.81 10.99 -8.93
CA GLN A 103 13.51 11.17 -8.27
C GLN A 103 13.30 10.10 -7.18
N LYS A 104 14.03 10.26 -6.06
CA LYS A 104 14.11 9.24 -5.00
C LYS A 104 12.76 8.89 -4.34
N ILE A 105 11.85 9.86 -4.20
CA ILE A 105 10.55 9.64 -3.54
C ILE A 105 9.68 8.73 -4.41
N GLU A 106 9.56 9.07 -5.69
CA GLU A 106 8.85 8.28 -6.69
C GLU A 106 9.48 6.90 -6.85
N LEU A 107 10.82 6.84 -6.92
CA LEU A 107 11.57 5.58 -7.00
C LEU A 107 11.25 4.65 -5.83
N ALA A 108 11.26 5.16 -4.59
CA ALA A 108 10.92 4.37 -3.40
C ALA A 108 9.47 3.86 -3.44
N ALA A 109 8.52 4.68 -3.89
CA ALA A 109 7.13 4.27 -4.05
C ALA A 109 6.96 3.13 -5.06
N ILE A 110 7.66 3.19 -6.21
CA ILE A 110 7.62 2.13 -7.21
C ILE A 110 8.28 0.84 -6.71
N TYR A 111 9.37 0.93 -5.95
CA TYR A 111 9.94 -0.25 -5.31
C TYR A 111 8.99 -0.93 -4.32
N GLN A 112 8.18 -0.19 -3.56
CA GLN A 112 7.15 -0.81 -2.70
C GLN A 112 6.08 -1.54 -3.53
N LEU A 113 5.63 -0.94 -4.64
CA LEU A 113 4.66 -1.57 -5.54
C LEU A 113 5.25 -2.82 -6.21
N LEU A 114 6.52 -2.76 -6.63
CA LEU A 114 7.26 -3.90 -7.14
C LEU A 114 7.32 -5.02 -6.08
N GLY A 115 7.63 -4.68 -4.83
CA GLY A 115 7.62 -5.61 -3.70
C GLY A 115 6.30 -6.37 -3.56
N VAL A 116 5.17 -5.68 -3.72
CA VAL A 116 3.83 -6.31 -3.71
C VAL A 116 3.65 -7.27 -4.88
N VAL A 117 3.94 -6.85 -6.12
CA VAL A 117 3.67 -7.70 -7.29
C VAL A 117 4.59 -8.92 -7.34
N GLU A 118 5.86 -8.78 -6.98
CA GLU A 118 6.80 -9.90 -6.91
C GLU A 118 6.41 -10.92 -5.84
N PHE A 119 5.88 -10.46 -4.69
CA PHE A 119 5.33 -11.37 -3.68
C PHE A 119 4.13 -12.15 -4.22
N ARG A 120 3.22 -11.46 -4.91
CA ARG A 120 2.02 -12.08 -5.50
C ARG A 120 2.39 -13.07 -6.60
N ASP A 121 3.41 -12.76 -7.39
CA ASP A 121 3.96 -13.62 -8.46
C ASP A 121 4.93 -14.70 -7.95
N ARG A 122 5.05 -14.88 -6.63
CA ARG A 122 5.89 -15.92 -5.97
C ARG A 122 7.41 -15.74 -6.17
N HIS A 123 7.87 -14.55 -6.50
CA HIS A 123 9.29 -14.19 -6.54
C HIS A 123 9.76 -13.59 -5.20
N GLU A 124 9.83 -14.42 -4.16
CA GLU A 124 10.10 -13.98 -2.78
C GLU A 124 11.37 -13.13 -2.63
N LYS A 125 12.48 -13.53 -3.27
CA LYS A 125 13.75 -12.80 -3.22
C LYS A 125 13.67 -11.43 -3.89
N ARG A 126 12.96 -11.34 -5.01
CA ARG A 126 12.74 -10.08 -5.73
C ARG A 126 11.87 -9.13 -4.91
N SER A 127 10.83 -9.67 -4.27
CA SER A 127 9.98 -8.92 -3.35
C SER A 127 10.76 -8.33 -2.18
N GLU A 128 11.56 -9.14 -1.49
CA GLU A 128 12.40 -8.70 -0.38
C GLU A 128 13.39 -7.62 -0.82
N SER A 129 14.07 -7.82 -1.95
CA SER A 129 15.00 -6.84 -2.50
C SER A 129 14.32 -5.50 -2.81
N ALA A 130 13.10 -5.52 -3.34
CA ALA A 130 12.36 -4.30 -3.67
C ALA A 130 11.95 -3.53 -2.41
N TYR A 131 11.41 -4.20 -1.38
CA TYR A 131 11.08 -3.54 -0.11
C TYR A 131 12.31 -3.00 0.62
N LEU A 132 13.42 -3.74 0.63
CA LEU A 132 14.69 -3.25 1.18
C LEU A 132 15.17 -1.99 0.47
N LYS A 133 15.08 -1.95 -0.87
CA LYS A 133 15.48 -0.78 -1.64
C LYS A 133 14.59 0.43 -1.37
N ALA A 134 13.29 0.24 -1.25
CA ALA A 134 12.36 1.30 -0.85
C ALA A 134 12.69 1.85 0.55
N LEU A 135 12.95 0.98 1.53
CA LEU A 135 13.30 1.38 2.88
C LEU A 135 14.64 2.13 2.93
N GLU A 136 15.66 1.66 2.21
CA GLU A 136 16.96 2.32 2.10
C GLU A 136 16.80 3.75 1.56
N LEU A 137 16.08 3.92 0.45
CA LEU A 137 15.87 5.23 -0.17
C LEU A 137 15.15 6.22 0.76
N LEU A 138 14.16 5.74 1.52
CA LEU A 138 13.39 6.58 2.44
C LEU A 138 14.20 6.91 3.70
N ASP A 139 14.95 5.94 4.24
CA ASP A 139 15.85 6.15 5.38
C ASP A 139 16.95 7.17 5.05
N GLU A 140 17.51 7.12 3.85
CA GLU A 140 18.45 8.13 3.37
C GLU A 140 17.81 9.51 3.22
N GLN A 141 16.59 9.57 2.69
CA GLN A 141 15.94 10.82 2.31
C GLN A 141 15.35 11.56 3.52
N PHE A 142 14.77 10.84 4.47
CA PHE A 142 13.99 11.41 5.57
C PHE A 142 14.46 10.99 6.97
N GLY A 143 15.35 10.01 7.07
CA GLY A 143 15.82 9.44 8.33
C GLY A 143 14.96 8.26 8.82
N SER A 144 15.58 7.34 9.57
CA SER A 144 14.96 6.06 9.92
C SER A 144 13.72 6.12 10.83
N ASP A 145 13.47 7.25 11.48
CA ASP A 145 12.33 7.43 12.38
C ASP A 145 11.19 8.25 11.73
N ASN A 146 11.33 8.65 10.47
CA ASN A 146 10.31 9.41 9.75
C ASN A 146 9.12 8.52 9.31
N LYS A 147 7.93 9.14 9.15
CA LYS A 147 6.67 8.47 8.79
C LYS A 147 6.78 7.58 7.56
N GLU A 148 7.35 8.10 6.49
CA GLU A 148 7.48 7.41 5.21
C GLU A 148 8.41 6.19 5.34
N SER A 149 9.54 6.35 6.04
CA SER A 149 10.46 5.26 6.38
C SER A 149 9.82 4.17 7.23
N LEU A 150 9.02 4.55 8.23
CA LEU A 150 8.33 3.58 9.08
C LEU A 150 7.29 2.78 8.30
N ASP A 151 6.56 3.40 7.37
CA ASP A 151 5.59 2.69 6.53
C ASP A 151 6.26 1.65 5.62
N ALA A 152 7.42 1.97 5.05
CA ALA A 152 8.21 1.00 4.29
C ALA A 152 8.74 -0.13 5.20
N ALA A 153 9.19 0.20 6.42
CA ALA A 153 9.64 -0.78 7.40
C ALA A 153 8.52 -1.74 7.83
N LEU A 154 7.28 -1.25 8.02
CA LEU A 154 6.11 -2.08 8.33
C LEU A 154 5.75 -3.01 7.16
N SER A 155 5.88 -2.54 5.92
CA SER A 155 5.65 -3.37 4.72
C SER A 155 6.66 -4.52 4.62
N LEU A 156 7.94 -4.24 4.88
CA LEU A 156 8.97 -5.27 4.96
C LEU A 156 8.75 -6.23 6.15
N ALA A 157 8.32 -5.71 7.30
CA ALA A 157 7.98 -6.53 8.47
C ALA A 157 6.85 -7.52 8.17
N ASN A 158 5.83 -7.07 7.44
CA ASN A 158 4.73 -7.92 6.98
C ASN A 158 5.23 -9.03 6.06
N LEU A 159 6.09 -8.71 5.08
CA LEU A 159 6.72 -9.71 4.21
C LEU A 159 7.49 -10.75 5.02
N TYR A 160 8.28 -10.32 6.00
CA TYR A 160 9.02 -11.23 6.89
C TYR A 160 8.12 -12.14 7.71
N GLY A 161 6.97 -11.66 8.16
CA GLY A 161 5.97 -12.53 8.78
C GLY A 161 5.45 -13.62 7.82
N PHE A 162 5.14 -13.27 6.58
CA PHE A 162 4.75 -14.25 5.56
C PHE A 162 5.85 -15.27 5.23
N GLN A 163 7.11 -14.83 5.25
CA GLN A 163 8.29 -15.68 5.07
C GLN A 163 8.66 -16.45 6.35
N LYS A 164 7.90 -16.32 7.45
CA LYS A 164 8.15 -16.93 8.76
C LYS A 164 9.47 -16.46 9.43
N LYS A 165 10.03 -15.35 8.96
CA LYS A 165 11.17 -14.62 9.52
C LYS A 165 10.69 -13.70 10.66
N TYR A 166 10.10 -14.31 11.69
CA TYR A 166 9.36 -13.56 12.72
C TYR A 166 10.25 -12.66 13.58
N GLU A 167 11.52 -13.01 13.78
CA GLU A 167 12.43 -12.18 14.55
C GLU A 167 12.83 -10.91 13.79
N GLU A 168 13.10 -11.04 12.50
CA GLU A 168 13.38 -9.93 11.59
C GLU A 168 12.15 -9.03 11.45
N SER A 169 10.96 -9.62 11.36
CA SER A 169 9.67 -8.91 11.41
C SER A 169 9.51 -8.10 12.70
N ASP A 170 9.72 -8.73 13.87
CA ASP A 170 9.59 -8.08 15.18
C ASP A 170 10.60 -6.92 15.35
N LYS A 171 11.83 -7.04 14.84
CA LYS A 171 12.83 -5.96 14.90
C LYS A 171 12.32 -4.67 14.22
N LEU A 172 11.64 -4.80 13.09
CA LEU A 172 11.07 -3.67 12.36
C LEU A 172 9.84 -3.07 13.08
N TYR A 173 8.99 -3.90 13.68
CA TYR A 173 7.90 -3.39 14.53
C TYR A 173 8.41 -2.67 15.76
N ILE A 174 9.42 -3.21 16.44
CA ILE A 174 10.07 -2.60 17.60
C ILE A 174 10.73 -1.28 17.23
N ARG A 175 11.37 -1.18 16.05
CA ARG A 175 11.85 0.10 15.50
C ARG A 175 10.71 1.11 15.38
N ALA A 176 9.57 0.73 14.79
CA ALA A 176 8.41 1.62 14.65
C ALA A 176 7.84 2.07 16.01
N TYR A 177 7.69 1.15 16.97
CA TYR A 177 7.24 1.49 18.33
C TYR A 177 8.16 2.50 19.03
N ARG A 178 9.49 2.35 18.90
CA ARG A 178 10.45 3.30 19.46
C ARG A 178 10.30 4.69 18.85
N ALA A 179 10.22 4.77 17.52
CA ALA A 179 10.09 6.03 16.81
C ALA A 179 8.79 6.75 17.18
N VAL A 180 7.67 6.02 17.23
CA VAL A 180 6.34 6.57 17.61
C VAL A 180 6.36 7.11 19.03
N LYS A 181 6.88 6.35 20.00
CA LYS A 181 6.98 6.82 21.39
C LYS A 181 7.78 8.13 21.51
N LYS A 182 8.85 8.25 20.71
CA LYS A 182 9.80 9.36 20.81
C LYS A 182 9.34 10.62 20.06
N ASN A 183 8.79 10.47 18.86
CA ASN A 183 8.72 11.55 17.89
C ASN A 183 7.29 11.95 17.47
N PHE A 184 6.26 11.20 17.87
CA PHE A 184 4.91 11.36 17.29
C PHE A 184 3.91 11.85 18.34
N THR A 185 3.06 12.80 17.93
CA THR A 185 1.94 13.30 18.75
C THR A 185 0.69 12.44 18.61
N GLU A 186 0.44 11.89 17.42
CA GLU A 186 -0.66 10.96 17.16
C GLU A 186 -0.25 9.51 17.47
N THR A 187 0.11 9.26 18.74
CA THR A 187 0.62 7.95 19.17
C THR A 187 -0.41 6.84 18.93
N ASP A 188 -1.67 7.04 19.30
CA ASP A 188 -2.66 5.97 19.37
C ASP A 188 -2.93 5.33 18.00
N LYS A 189 -3.06 6.16 16.94
CA LYS A 189 -3.27 5.66 15.57
C LYS A 189 -2.08 4.86 15.06
N TRP A 190 -0.86 5.30 15.39
CA TRP A 190 0.35 4.56 15.02
C TRP A 190 0.50 3.27 15.82
N MET A 191 0.22 3.31 17.11
CA MET A 191 0.23 2.13 17.97
C MET A 191 -0.74 1.07 17.44
N GLU A 192 -1.97 1.46 17.09
CA GLU A 192 -2.98 0.59 16.49
C GLU A 192 -2.49 0.02 15.15
N LYS A 193 -1.99 0.86 14.24
CA LYS A 193 -1.47 0.42 12.94
C LYS A 193 -0.35 -0.61 13.07
N ILE A 194 0.61 -0.38 13.97
CA ILE A 194 1.75 -1.27 14.18
C ILE A 194 1.26 -2.60 14.79
N GLN A 195 0.35 -2.52 15.78
CA GLN A 195 -0.24 -3.71 16.42
C GLN A 195 -0.98 -4.57 15.40
N ASP A 196 -1.86 -3.97 14.62
CA ASP A 196 -2.63 -4.63 13.57
C ASP A 196 -1.72 -5.33 12.55
N SER A 197 -0.72 -4.60 12.04
CA SER A 197 0.24 -5.13 11.07
C SER A 197 0.97 -6.35 11.65
N ARG A 198 1.45 -6.24 12.90
CA ARG A 198 2.14 -7.34 13.58
C ARG A 198 1.23 -8.55 13.81
N THR A 199 0.00 -8.33 14.25
CA THR A 199 -0.97 -9.43 14.42
C THR A 199 -1.20 -10.15 13.09
N CYS A 200 -1.32 -9.42 12.00
CA CYS A 200 -1.50 -9.98 10.67
C CYS A 200 -0.28 -10.75 10.15
N SER A 201 0.93 -10.23 10.41
CA SER A 201 2.16 -10.90 9.98
C SER A 201 2.42 -12.22 10.72
N GLN A 202 1.73 -12.45 11.84
CA GLN A 202 1.87 -13.64 12.69
C GLN A 202 0.67 -14.59 12.64
N VAL A 203 -0.35 -14.29 11.83
CA VAL A 203 -1.61 -15.07 11.79
C VAL A 203 -1.40 -16.54 11.40
N TYR A 204 -0.34 -16.84 10.64
CA TYR A 204 0.02 -18.19 10.22
C TYR A 204 1.17 -18.80 11.05
N MET A 205 1.53 -18.17 12.17
CA MET A 205 2.55 -18.69 13.09
C MET A 205 2.07 -19.96 13.79
N PRO A 206 2.83 -21.07 13.76
CA PRO A 206 2.50 -22.26 14.53
C PRO A 206 2.43 -21.94 16.02
N MET A 207 1.46 -22.51 16.73
CA MET A 207 1.29 -22.31 18.18
C MET A 207 2.56 -22.61 18.98
N SER A 208 3.35 -23.61 18.55
CA SER A 208 4.62 -23.98 19.18
C SER A 208 5.70 -22.89 19.11
N SER A 209 5.64 -22.00 18.12
CA SER A 209 6.59 -20.89 17.96
C SER A 209 6.11 -19.59 18.61
N ARG A 210 4.82 -19.50 18.92
CA ARG A 210 4.15 -18.29 19.38
C ARG A 210 4.66 -17.80 20.72
N GLU A 211 4.78 -18.69 21.71
CA GLU A 211 5.18 -18.32 23.06
C GLU A 211 6.57 -17.70 23.12
N LYS A 212 7.57 -18.31 22.45
CA LYS A 212 8.92 -17.76 22.39
C LYS A 212 8.97 -16.41 21.67
N ASN A 213 8.23 -16.30 20.57
CA ASN A 213 8.16 -15.07 19.78
C ASN A 213 7.53 -13.92 20.57
N GLU A 214 6.37 -14.18 21.19
CA GLU A 214 5.66 -13.23 22.04
C GLU A 214 6.49 -12.83 23.26
N LYS A 215 7.15 -13.77 23.93
CA LYS A 215 8.01 -13.47 25.07
C LYS A 215 9.15 -12.51 24.70
N ARG A 216 9.82 -12.75 23.57
CA ARG A 216 10.90 -11.88 23.08
C ARG A 216 10.35 -10.49 22.76
N PHE A 217 9.29 -10.43 21.96
CA PHE A 217 8.69 -9.17 21.56
C PHE A 217 8.18 -8.37 22.78
N ASN A 218 7.53 -9.02 23.73
CA ASN A 218 7.04 -8.37 24.95
C ASN A 218 8.19 -7.81 25.79
N SER A 219 9.33 -8.52 25.88
CA SER A 219 10.53 -8.01 26.54
C SER A 219 11.03 -6.72 25.89
N ASP A 220 11.10 -6.68 24.55
CA ASP A 220 11.51 -5.49 23.81
C ASP A 220 10.48 -4.37 23.95
N PHE A 221 9.19 -4.68 23.88
CA PHE A 221 8.10 -3.72 24.03
C PHE A 221 8.05 -3.10 25.43
N GLU A 222 8.20 -3.92 26.49
CA GLU A 222 8.30 -3.46 27.88
C GLU A 222 9.54 -2.59 28.10
N SER A 223 10.65 -2.84 27.40
CA SER A 223 11.82 -1.95 27.47
C SER A 223 11.51 -0.55 26.92
N ILE A 224 10.53 -0.44 26.02
CA ILE A 224 10.09 0.83 25.43
C ILE A 224 9.06 1.48 26.33
N PHE A 225 7.98 0.79 26.71
CA PHE A 225 6.82 1.43 27.37
C PHE A 225 6.75 1.21 28.88
N GLY A 226 7.66 0.40 29.43
CA GLY A 226 7.54 -0.13 30.78
C GLY A 226 6.51 -1.27 30.84
N LYS A 227 6.43 -1.92 32.01
CA LYS A 227 5.38 -2.91 32.26
C LYS A 227 4.02 -2.21 32.35
N PRO A 228 2.94 -2.79 31.80
CA PRO A 228 1.60 -2.26 31.98
C PRO A 228 1.28 -2.14 33.47
N LYS A 229 0.85 -0.96 33.92
CA LYS A 229 0.53 -0.71 35.34
C LYS A 229 -0.70 -1.48 35.83
N ASN A 230 -1.59 -1.90 34.91
CA ASN A 230 -2.93 -2.42 35.23
C ASN A 230 -3.17 -3.82 34.62
N ALA A 231 -2.17 -4.70 34.60
CA ALA A 231 -2.38 -6.08 34.12
C ALA A 231 -3.35 -6.89 35.00
N GLU A 232 -3.69 -6.40 36.21
CA GLU A 232 -4.64 -7.03 37.13
C GLU A 232 -6.11 -6.76 36.78
N ASP A 233 -6.43 -5.63 36.13
CA ASP A 233 -7.80 -5.25 35.76
C ASP A 233 -8.17 -5.60 34.31
N VAL A 234 -7.17 -5.90 33.46
CA VAL A 234 -7.42 -6.38 32.10
C VAL A 234 -7.73 -7.86 32.17
N VAL A 235 -9.02 -8.19 32.16
CA VAL A 235 -9.48 -9.57 32.00
C VAL A 235 -8.95 -10.07 30.64
N ASN A 236 -7.93 -10.93 30.66
CA ASN A 236 -7.55 -11.76 29.51
C ASN A 236 -8.68 -12.77 29.26
N GLY A 237 -9.82 -12.26 28.79
CA GLY A 237 -11.03 -13.03 28.55
C GLY A 237 -10.81 -13.91 27.33
N LYS A 238 -10.71 -15.21 27.55
CA LYS A 238 -11.05 -16.14 26.47
C LYS A 238 -12.53 -16.00 26.21
N ALA A 239 -12.92 -15.83 24.95
CA ALA A 239 -14.32 -15.88 24.57
C ALA A 239 -14.96 -17.18 25.09
N LEU A 240 -16.08 -17.05 25.78
CA LEU A 240 -16.94 -18.16 26.19
C LEU A 240 -17.59 -18.80 24.96
N SER A 241 -17.87 -18.02 23.92
CA SER A 241 -18.41 -18.50 22.66
C SER A 241 -17.84 -17.74 21.46
N LEU A 242 -17.39 -18.50 20.46
CA LEU A 242 -16.95 -17.99 19.16
C LEU A 242 -17.78 -18.65 18.06
N PRO A 243 -18.91 -18.04 17.66
CA PRO A 243 -19.74 -18.57 16.59
C PRO A 243 -18.96 -18.68 15.28
N ALA A 244 -19.12 -19.79 14.57
CA ALA A 244 -18.52 -19.95 13.26
C ALA A 244 -19.13 -18.96 12.25
N PRO A 245 -18.32 -18.35 11.37
CA PRO A 245 -18.85 -17.48 10.33
C PRO A 245 -19.69 -18.25 9.31
N TYR A 246 -20.77 -17.62 8.86
CA TYR A 246 -21.52 -18.11 7.71
C TYR A 246 -20.60 -18.14 6.48
N TYR A 247 -20.57 -19.28 5.79
CA TYR A 247 -19.68 -19.48 4.64
C TYR A 247 -20.51 -19.74 3.36
N PRO A 248 -20.73 -18.69 2.53
CA PRO A 248 -21.51 -18.75 1.30
C PRO A 248 -21.05 -19.85 0.31
N ALA A 249 -21.99 -20.42 -0.44
CA ALA A 249 -21.70 -21.43 -1.46
C ALA A 249 -20.82 -20.88 -2.60
N GLU A 250 -20.96 -19.60 -2.93
CA GLU A 250 -20.13 -18.89 -3.91
C GLU A 250 -18.64 -18.87 -3.53
N PHE A 251 -18.31 -18.78 -2.23
CA PHE A 251 -16.91 -18.80 -1.77
C PHE A 251 -16.31 -20.18 -1.95
N ARG A 252 -17.10 -21.24 -1.70
CA ARG A 252 -16.72 -22.63 -2.00
C ARG A 252 -16.47 -22.84 -3.49
N ALA A 253 -17.38 -22.38 -4.34
CA ALA A 253 -17.26 -22.49 -5.79
C ALA A 253 -16.00 -21.80 -6.32
N ARG A 254 -15.63 -20.65 -5.74
CA ARG A 254 -14.42 -19.88 -6.09
C ARG A 254 -13.17 -20.28 -5.30
N ARG A 255 -13.25 -21.29 -4.42
CA ARG A 255 -12.17 -21.74 -3.52
C ARG A 255 -11.57 -20.62 -2.66
N ILE A 256 -12.39 -19.65 -2.26
CA ILE A 256 -11.96 -18.54 -1.40
C ILE A 256 -11.91 -19.04 0.04
N ALA A 257 -10.71 -19.21 0.59
CA ALA A 257 -10.50 -19.62 1.98
C ALA A 257 -9.34 -18.84 2.59
N GLY A 258 -9.29 -18.75 3.92
CA GLY A 258 -8.21 -18.09 4.64
C GLY A 258 -8.59 -17.73 6.07
N VAL A 259 -7.62 -17.18 6.79
CA VAL A 259 -7.85 -16.64 8.14
C VAL A 259 -8.22 -15.17 8.01
N VAL A 260 -9.20 -14.74 8.82
CA VAL A 260 -9.57 -13.33 9.00
C VAL A 260 -9.35 -12.99 10.46
N VAL A 261 -8.64 -11.91 10.71
CA VAL A 261 -8.43 -11.35 12.04
C VAL A 261 -9.43 -10.21 12.25
N ILE A 262 -10.25 -10.33 13.29
CA ILE A 262 -11.23 -9.32 13.68
C ILE A 262 -10.80 -8.74 15.02
N GLY A 263 -10.64 -7.41 15.07
CA GLY A 263 -10.53 -6.66 16.32
C GLY A 263 -11.93 -6.47 16.91
N ILE A 264 -12.05 -6.67 18.22
CA ILE A 264 -13.30 -6.48 18.96
C ILE A 264 -13.08 -5.54 20.13
N GLU A 265 -14.07 -4.68 20.40
CA GLU A 265 -14.17 -3.95 21.66
C GLU A 265 -15.30 -4.59 22.48
N ILE A 266 -15.02 -4.90 23.74
CA ILE A 266 -15.96 -5.55 24.66
C ILE A 266 -16.43 -4.53 25.69
N ASP A 267 -17.72 -4.50 25.99
CA ASP A 267 -18.28 -3.67 27.05
C ASP A 267 -18.09 -4.27 28.46
N THR A 268 -18.55 -3.56 29.49
CA THR A 268 -18.45 -3.99 30.89
C THR A 268 -19.25 -5.26 31.20
N ASP A 269 -20.23 -5.60 30.35
CA ASP A 269 -21.09 -6.78 30.50
C ASP A 269 -20.53 -7.99 29.75
N GLY A 270 -19.36 -7.85 29.10
CA GLY A 270 -18.73 -8.91 28.32
C GLY A 270 -19.29 -9.07 26.90
N ASN A 271 -20.12 -8.14 26.41
CA ASN A 271 -20.66 -8.19 25.07
C ASN A 271 -19.78 -7.44 24.08
N VAL A 272 -19.78 -7.90 22.81
CA VAL A 272 -19.05 -7.23 21.73
C VAL A 272 -19.75 -5.93 21.34
N ALA A 273 -19.16 -4.79 21.73
CA ALA A 273 -19.65 -3.45 21.46
C ALA A 273 -19.28 -2.98 20.04
N LYS A 274 -18.05 -3.27 19.59
CA LYS A 274 -17.58 -2.93 18.24
C LYS A 274 -16.76 -4.06 17.64
N THR A 275 -16.74 -4.09 16.30
CA THR A 275 -15.91 -4.99 15.52
C THR A 275 -15.24 -4.24 14.37
N ARG A 276 -14.03 -4.67 14.01
CA ARG A 276 -13.28 -4.15 12.86
C ARG A 276 -12.49 -5.28 12.20
N VAL A 277 -12.57 -5.38 10.88
CA VAL A 277 -11.69 -6.30 10.13
C VAL A 277 -10.27 -5.72 10.16
N ILE A 278 -9.33 -6.46 10.73
CA ILE A 278 -7.91 -6.06 10.77
C ILE A 278 -7.22 -6.54 9.49
N CYS A 279 -7.33 -7.82 9.17
CA CYS A 279 -6.83 -8.39 7.92
C CYS A 279 -7.50 -9.71 7.57
N GLY A 280 -7.30 -10.14 6.33
CA GLY A 280 -7.86 -11.36 5.77
C GLY A 280 -8.36 -11.12 4.35
N HIS A 281 -8.87 -12.17 3.71
CA HIS A 281 -9.43 -12.03 2.37
C HIS A 281 -10.67 -11.09 2.42
N PRO A 282 -10.77 -10.04 1.58
CA PRO A 282 -11.86 -9.06 1.66
C PRO A 282 -13.26 -9.67 1.61
N ALA A 283 -13.47 -10.68 0.76
CA ALA A 283 -14.75 -11.40 0.67
C ALA A 283 -15.17 -12.10 1.98
N LEU A 284 -14.21 -12.55 2.80
CA LEU A 284 -14.48 -13.23 4.07
C LEU A 284 -14.72 -12.25 5.22
N GLY A 285 -14.32 -10.98 5.08
CA GLY A 285 -14.37 -9.99 6.15
C GLY A 285 -15.77 -9.79 6.72
N LYS A 286 -16.75 -9.53 5.86
CA LYS A 286 -18.14 -9.25 6.28
C LYS A 286 -18.77 -10.41 7.06
N THR A 287 -18.57 -11.64 6.59
CA THR A 287 -19.13 -12.84 7.23
C THR A 287 -18.44 -13.13 8.57
N SER A 288 -17.12 -12.93 8.65
CA SER A 288 -16.34 -13.08 9.88
C SER A 288 -16.72 -12.03 10.92
N GLU A 289 -16.90 -10.78 10.49
CA GLU A 289 -17.31 -9.69 11.37
C GLU A 289 -18.72 -9.92 11.93
N ALA A 290 -19.67 -10.37 11.10
CA ALA A 290 -21.03 -10.67 11.54
C ALA A 290 -21.09 -11.80 12.58
N ALA A 291 -20.16 -12.75 12.52
CA ALA A 291 -20.03 -13.81 13.52
C ALA A 291 -19.35 -13.31 14.80
N ALA A 292 -18.31 -12.47 14.68
CA ALA A 292 -17.63 -11.85 15.82
C ALA A 292 -18.59 -11.02 16.68
N ARG A 293 -19.55 -10.30 16.07
CA ARG A 293 -20.61 -9.56 16.81
C ARG A 293 -21.51 -10.42 17.69
N LYS A 294 -21.49 -11.74 17.50
CA LYS A 294 -22.29 -12.72 18.27
C LYS A 294 -21.46 -13.46 19.31
N ALA A 295 -20.16 -13.15 19.43
CA ALA A 295 -19.28 -13.74 20.43
C ALA A 295 -19.64 -13.27 21.85
N LYS A 296 -19.28 -14.09 22.83
CA LYS A 296 -19.41 -13.85 24.27
C LYS A 296 -18.16 -14.34 24.99
#